data_AF-A0A348Z3W0-F1
#
_entry.id   AF-A0A348Z3W0-F1
#
_cell.length_a   1.000
_cell.length_b   1.000
_cell.length_c   1.000
_cell.angle_alpha   90.00
_cell.angle_beta   90.00
_cell.angle_gamma   90.00
#
_symmetry.space_group_name_H-M   'P 1'
#
loop_
_entity.id
_entity.type
_entity.pdbx_description
1 polymer ?
#
loop_
_entity_poly.entity_id
_entity_poly.type
_entity_poly.pdbx_seq_one_letter_code
_entity_poly.pdbx_strand_id
1 'polypeptide(L)'
;MYKDSKEDVLNRLREDSDYIDEFIDYINEQLVINLDNTKSILDEGLKICTENENIKGVAWCSGTIGWYFNYSGTYEKGVQWLLKANTLFQSISDEKGKLYVSNGLMSAYFQLGLCELSTKWGKIALKIAKEIKNDKFF
;
A
#
# COMPACT_ATOMS: atom_id res chain seq x y z
N MET A 1 17.03 -6.57 1.91
CA MET A 1 17.65 -6.36 0.60
C MET A 1 17.52 -7.62 -0.24
N TYR A 2 16.35 -7.75 -0.87
CA TYR A 2 16.11 -8.75 -1.91
C TYR A 2 17.17 -8.61 -3.01
N LYS A 3 17.77 -9.75 -3.41
CA LYS A 3 18.69 -9.83 -4.56
C LYS A 3 17.97 -10.19 -5.85
N ASP A 4 16.67 -10.48 -5.76
CA ASP A 4 15.83 -10.89 -6.88
C ASP A 4 15.64 -9.71 -7.84
N SER A 5 15.70 -9.99 -9.14
CA SER A 5 15.35 -9.00 -10.15
C SER A 5 13.83 -8.75 -10.13
N LYS A 6 13.41 -7.63 -10.72
CA LYS A 6 11.98 -7.35 -10.94
C LYS A 6 11.25 -8.55 -11.58
N GLU A 7 11.87 -9.18 -12.58
CA GLU A 7 11.24 -10.27 -13.33
C GLU A 7 11.07 -11.52 -12.46
N ASP A 8 12.06 -11.84 -11.61
CA ASP A 8 11.99 -12.96 -10.69
C ASP A 8 10.83 -12.81 -9.71
N VAL A 9 10.67 -11.62 -9.14
CA VAL A 9 9.60 -11.30 -8.21
C VAL A 9 8.22 -11.39 -8.88
N LEU A 10 8.07 -10.85 -10.09
CA LEU A 10 6.79 -10.89 -10.81
C LEU A 10 6.44 -12.31 -11.28
N ASN A 11 7.42 -13.13 -11.67
CA ASN A 11 7.17 -14.52 -12.02
C ASN A 11 6.71 -15.34 -10.83
N ARG A 12 7.35 -15.17 -9.65
CA ARG A 12 6.87 -15.82 -8.43
C ARG A 12 5.45 -15.40 -8.07
N LEU A 13 5.11 -14.11 -8.18
CA LEU A 13 3.75 -13.62 -7.95
C LEU A 13 2.72 -14.23 -8.92
N ARG A 14 3.12 -14.57 -10.15
CA ARG A 14 2.25 -15.24 -11.13
C ARG A 14 2.01 -16.70 -10.79
N GLU A 15 3.04 -17.40 -10.33
CA GLU A 15 3.05 -18.85 -10.16
C GLU A 15 2.56 -19.29 -8.77
N ASP A 16 2.78 -18.46 -7.74
CA ASP A 16 2.53 -18.80 -6.35
C ASP A 16 1.63 -17.74 -5.70
N SER A 17 0.41 -18.15 -5.34
CA SER A 17 -0.56 -17.28 -4.66
C SER A 17 -0.14 -16.93 -3.23
N ASP A 18 0.69 -17.75 -2.60
CA ASP A 18 1.13 -17.57 -1.22
C ASP A 18 2.28 -16.55 -1.13
N TYR A 19 2.97 -16.29 -2.24
CA TYR A 19 4.05 -15.29 -2.36
C TYR A 19 3.58 -13.83 -2.20
N ILE A 20 2.29 -13.61 -2.00
CA ILE A 20 1.73 -12.26 -1.96
C ILE A 20 2.31 -11.41 -0.82
N ASP A 21 2.57 -12.02 0.35
CA ASP A 21 3.09 -11.27 1.50
C ASP A 21 4.55 -10.86 1.29
N GLU A 22 5.39 -11.74 0.74
CA GLU A 22 6.76 -11.43 0.34
C GLU A 22 6.80 -10.36 -0.76
N PHE A 23 5.88 -10.44 -1.73
CA PHE A 23 5.74 -9.42 -2.76
C PHE A 23 5.40 -8.04 -2.17
N ILE A 24 4.48 -8.00 -1.20
CA ILE A 24 4.08 -6.77 -0.50
C ILE A 24 5.29 -6.18 0.24
N ASP A 25 6.06 -7.00 0.94
CA ASP A 25 7.29 -6.56 1.62
C ASP A 25 8.32 -6.02 0.62
N TYR A 26 8.49 -6.70 -0.52
CA TYR A 26 9.39 -6.27 -1.58
C TYR A 26 9.01 -4.88 -2.14
N ILE A 27 7.75 -4.66 -2.54
CA ILE A 27 7.35 -3.36 -3.11
C ILE A 27 7.45 -2.22 -2.10
N ASN A 28 7.22 -2.49 -0.80
CA ASN A 28 7.38 -1.50 0.25
C ASN A 28 8.85 -1.15 0.50
N GLU A 29 9.78 -2.12 0.43
CA GLU A 29 11.22 -1.86 0.50
C GLU A 29 11.69 -1.05 -0.73
N GLN A 30 11.28 -1.44 -1.94
CA GLN A 30 11.68 -0.75 -3.18
C GLN A 30 11.20 0.69 -3.23
N LEU A 31 10.01 0.98 -2.70
CA LEU A 31 9.44 2.32 -2.67
C LEU A 31 10.36 3.35 -1.99
N VAL A 32 11.13 2.91 -0.98
CA VAL A 32 12.06 3.77 -0.23
C VAL A 32 13.44 3.84 -0.89
N ILE A 33 13.85 2.75 -1.56
CA ILE A 33 15.20 2.63 -2.15
C ILE A 33 15.27 3.26 -3.54
N ASN A 34 14.31 2.94 -4.42
CA ASN A 34 14.34 3.32 -5.82
C ASN A 34 12.92 3.58 -6.36
N LEU A 35 12.49 4.84 -6.24
CA LEU A 35 11.16 5.26 -6.67
C LEU A 35 10.96 5.07 -8.18
N ASP A 36 11.99 5.30 -8.99
CA ASP A 36 11.92 5.25 -10.47
C ASP A 36 11.56 3.84 -10.97
N ASN A 37 12.17 2.80 -10.39
CA ASN A 37 11.89 1.42 -10.77
C ASN A 37 10.60 0.87 -10.14
N THR A 38 10.18 1.43 -9.00
CA THR A 38 9.03 0.93 -8.23
C THR A 38 7.72 1.01 -9.02
N LYS A 39 7.53 2.06 -9.84
CA LYS A 39 6.26 2.24 -10.56
C LYS A 39 5.93 1.09 -11.50
N SER A 40 6.93 0.60 -12.24
CA SER A 40 6.73 -0.50 -13.20
C SER A 40 6.44 -1.83 -12.51
N ILE A 41 7.08 -2.10 -11.36
CA ILE A 41 6.79 -3.28 -10.53
C ILE A 41 5.34 -3.22 -10.03
N LEU A 42 4.90 -2.06 -9.55
CA LEU A 42 3.55 -1.86 -9.03
C LEU A 42 2.47 -2.03 -10.10
N ASP A 43 2.68 -1.51 -11.31
CA ASP A 43 1.70 -1.63 -12.39
C ASP A 43 1.53 -3.08 -12.85
N GLU A 44 2.62 -3.81 -12.99
CA GLU A 44 2.58 -5.23 -13.38
C GLU A 44 2.06 -6.11 -12.25
N GLY A 45 2.48 -5.87 -11.01
CA GLY A 45 1.96 -6.59 -9.85
C GLY A 45 0.47 -6.35 -9.64
N LEU A 46 -0.01 -5.12 -9.85
CA LEU A 46 -1.44 -4.81 -9.80
C LEU A 46 -2.21 -5.58 -10.87
N LYS A 47 -1.67 -5.64 -12.10
CA LYS A 47 -2.26 -6.39 -13.20
C LYS A 47 -2.36 -7.88 -12.85
N ILE A 48 -1.25 -8.49 -12.41
CA ILE A 48 -1.21 -9.91 -12.02
C ILE A 48 -2.21 -10.20 -10.89
N CYS A 49 -2.21 -9.39 -9.82
CA CYS A 49 -3.15 -9.57 -8.72
C CYS A 49 -4.61 -9.42 -9.17
N THR A 50 -4.89 -8.54 -10.13
CA THR A 50 -6.23 -8.36 -10.70
C THR A 50 -6.65 -9.58 -11.52
N GLU A 51 -5.77 -10.09 -12.38
CA GLU A 51 -6.01 -11.27 -13.21
C GLU A 51 -6.20 -12.54 -12.37
N ASN A 52 -5.50 -12.64 -11.24
CA ASN A 52 -5.60 -13.75 -10.29
C ASN A 52 -6.74 -13.56 -9.26
N GLU A 53 -7.56 -12.51 -9.40
CA GLU A 53 -8.64 -12.16 -8.45
C GLU A 53 -8.16 -12.03 -6.98
N ASN A 54 -6.87 -11.72 -6.77
CA ASN A 54 -6.26 -11.56 -5.46
C ASN A 54 -6.53 -10.15 -4.90
N ILE A 55 -7.66 -10.01 -4.20
CA ILE A 55 -8.12 -8.72 -3.64
C ILE A 55 -7.08 -8.13 -2.68
N LYS A 56 -6.40 -8.95 -1.86
CA LYS A 56 -5.34 -8.49 -0.94
C LYS A 56 -4.20 -7.84 -1.71
N GLY A 57 -3.72 -8.50 -2.77
CA GLY A 57 -2.66 -7.94 -3.62
C GLY A 57 -3.08 -6.68 -4.36
N VAL A 58 -4.30 -6.64 -4.90
CA VAL A 58 -4.84 -5.41 -5.54
C VAL A 58 -4.91 -4.25 -4.53
N ALA A 59 -5.31 -4.52 -3.28
CA ALA A 59 -5.39 -3.51 -2.23
C ALA A 59 -4.00 -2.95 -1.87
N TRP A 60 -3.02 -3.84 -1.63
CA TRP A 60 -1.66 -3.45 -1.30
C TRP A 60 -0.97 -2.72 -2.45
N CYS A 61 -1.02 -3.22 -3.69
CA CYS A 61 -0.50 -2.49 -4.85
C CYS A 61 -1.13 -1.10 -4.98
N SER A 62 -2.46 -0.99 -4.84
CA SER A 62 -3.15 0.30 -4.91
C SER A 62 -2.70 1.26 -3.81
N GLY A 63 -2.49 0.77 -2.59
CA GLY A 63 -2.01 1.56 -1.46
C GLY A 63 -0.58 2.05 -1.68
N THR A 64 0.30 1.17 -2.16
CA THR A 64 1.70 1.50 -2.44
C THR A 64 1.83 2.44 -3.65
N ILE A 65 0.97 2.34 -4.68
CA ILE A 65 0.86 3.34 -5.75
C ILE A 65 0.44 4.71 -5.18
N GLY A 66 -0.46 4.72 -4.22
CA GLY A 66 -0.83 5.92 -3.49
C GLY A 66 0.36 6.59 -2.81
N TRP A 67 1.19 5.82 -2.12
CA TRP A 67 2.43 6.33 -1.53
C TRP A 67 3.48 6.75 -2.57
N TYR A 68 3.60 6.03 -3.68
CA TYR A 68 4.45 6.42 -4.80
C TYR A 68 4.10 7.86 -5.24
N PHE A 69 2.83 8.16 -5.46
CA PHE A 69 2.42 9.53 -5.82
C PHE A 69 2.68 10.55 -4.73
N ASN A 70 2.52 10.19 -3.45
CA ASN A 70 2.89 11.06 -2.34
C ASN A 70 4.40 11.38 -2.36
N TYR A 71 5.27 10.39 -2.58
CA TYR A 71 6.71 10.60 -2.67
C TYR A 71 7.11 11.38 -3.93
N SER A 72 6.37 11.23 -5.03
CA SER A 72 6.52 12.03 -6.24
C SER A 72 5.89 13.43 -6.14
N GLY A 73 5.36 13.83 -4.99
CA GLY A 73 4.77 15.16 -4.77
C GLY A 73 3.43 15.40 -5.46
N THR A 74 2.80 14.37 -6.04
CA THR A 74 1.49 14.46 -6.71
C THR A 74 0.38 13.99 -5.76
N TYR A 75 0.20 14.74 -4.67
CA TYR A 75 -0.58 14.30 -3.51
C TYR A 75 -2.06 14.03 -3.83
N GLU A 76 -2.70 14.77 -4.74
CA GLU A 76 -4.10 14.53 -5.12
C GLU A 76 -4.28 13.16 -5.76
N LYS A 77 -3.33 12.72 -6.61
CA LYS A 77 -3.34 11.36 -7.17
C LYS A 77 -3.06 10.33 -6.08
N GLY A 78 -2.15 10.63 -5.16
CA GLY A 78 -1.89 9.80 -3.98
C GLY A 78 -3.17 9.55 -3.18
N VAL A 79 -3.93 10.60 -2.86
CA VAL A 79 -5.22 10.51 -2.17
C VAL A 79 -6.21 9.61 -2.92
N GLN A 80 -6.36 9.77 -4.24
CA GLN A 80 -7.28 8.93 -5.02
C GLN A 80 -6.96 7.44 -4.91
N TRP A 81 -5.69 7.08 -5.05
CA TRP A 81 -5.23 5.68 -4.96
C TRP A 81 -5.34 5.13 -3.54
N LEU A 82 -4.99 5.93 -2.53
CA LEU A 82 -5.10 5.54 -1.12
C LEU A 82 -6.56 5.32 -0.69
N LEU A 83 -7.51 6.15 -1.16
CA LEU A 83 -8.94 5.95 -0.87
C LEU A 83 -9.49 4.70 -1.56
N LYS A 84 -9.06 4.41 -2.80
CA LYS A 84 -9.38 3.16 -3.49
C LYS A 84 -8.87 1.96 -2.69
N ALA A 85 -7.61 1.98 -2.28
CA ALA A 85 -7.00 0.93 -1.47
C ALA A 85 -7.70 0.75 -0.12
N ASN A 86 -8.05 1.84 0.56
CA ASN A 86 -8.80 1.80 1.81
C ASN A 86 -10.14 1.06 1.67
N THR A 87 -10.86 1.26 0.57
CA THR A 87 -12.13 0.56 0.31
C THR A 87 -11.91 -0.96 0.19
N LEU A 88 -10.83 -1.37 -0.49
CA LEU A 88 -10.47 -2.78 -0.63
C LEU A 88 -10.01 -3.39 0.71
N PHE A 89 -9.20 -2.67 1.49
CA PHE A 89 -8.80 -3.15 2.81
C PHE A 89 -9.98 -3.29 3.79
N GLN A 90 -10.99 -2.43 3.66
CA GLN A 90 -12.24 -2.59 4.39
C GLN A 90 -12.99 -3.87 3.98
N SER A 91 -13.05 -4.20 2.69
CA SER A 91 -13.79 -5.39 2.23
C SER A 91 -13.17 -6.71 2.68
N ILE A 92 -11.85 -6.73 2.92
CA ILE A 92 -11.11 -7.92 3.40
C ILE A 92 -10.75 -7.86 4.88
N SER A 93 -11.21 -6.83 5.61
CA SER A 93 -10.92 -6.64 7.04
C SER A 93 -9.41 -6.63 7.39
N ASP A 94 -8.57 -6.09 6.52
CA ASP A 94 -7.12 -5.98 6.76
C ASP A 94 -6.79 -4.70 7.54
N GLU A 95 -6.60 -4.83 8.85
CA GLU A 95 -6.26 -3.70 9.73
C GLU A 95 -4.87 -3.12 9.45
N LYS A 96 -3.90 -3.94 9.03
CA LYS A 96 -2.54 -3.47 8.71
C LYS A 96 -2.57 -2.60 7.45
N GLY A 97 -3.29 -3.05 6.42
CA GLY A 97 -3.53 -2.29 5.20
C GLY A 97 -4.29 -0.99 5.46
N LYS A 98 -5.36 -1.03 6.28
CA LYS A 98 -6.09 0.18 6.69
C LYS A 98 -5.21 1.18 7.44
N LEU A 99 -4.34 0.73 8.34
CA LEU A 99 -3.38 1.59 9.01
C LEU A 99 -2.40 2.22 8.00
N TYR A 100 -1.86 1.41 7.09
CA TYR A 100 -0.91 1.84 6.06
C TYR A 100 -1.48 2.98 5.19
N VAL A 101 -2.71 2.83 4.68
CA VAL A 101 -3.34 3.87 3.84
C VAL A 101 -3.82 5.07 4.66
N SER A 102 -4.20 4.89 5.92
CA SER A 102 -4.58 6.01 6.80
C SER A 102 -3.40 6.93 7.06
N ASN A 103 -2.20 6.36 7.26
CA ASN A 103 -0.96 7.14 7.36
C ASN A 103 -0.63 7.86 6.04
N GLY A 104 -0.83 7.19 4.90
CA GLY A 104 -0.65 7.80 3.58
C GLY A 104 -1.58 8.99 3.34
N LEU A 105 -2.85 8.85 3.73
CA LEU A 105 -3.85 9.91 3.58
C LEU A 105 -3.58 11.07 4.50
N MET A 106 -3.23 10.80 5.76
CA MET A 106 -2.78 11.82 6.70
C MET A 106 -1.62 12.64 6.11
N SER A 107 -0.60 11.97 5.58
CA SER A 107 0.56 12.59 4.94
C SER A 107 0.17 13.43 3.72
N ALA A 108 -0.60 12.85 2.79
CA ALA A 108 -1.02 13.54 1.57
C ALA A 108 -1.85 14.80 1.88
N TYR A 109 -2.83 14.70 2.77
CA TYR A 109 -3.66 15.84 3.16
C TYR A 109 -2.87 16.92 3.89
N PHE A 110 -1.85 16.55 4.67
CA PHE A 110 -0.96 17.52 5.30
C PHE A 110 -0.21 18.34 4.24
N GLN A 111 0.36 17.67 3.24
CA GLN A 111 1.09 18.32 2.16
C GLN A 111 0.20 19.22 1.28
N LEU A 112 -1.09 18.87 1.17
CA LEU A 112 -2.10 19.70 0.49
C LEU A 112 -2.60 20.89 1.34
N GLY A 113 -2.12 21.05 2.58
CA GLY A 113 -2.60 22.10 3.50
C GLY A 113 -4.00 21.83 4.08
N LEU A 114 -4.55 20.62 3.88
CA LEU A 114 -5.88 20.21 4.34
C LEU A 114 -5.79 19.64 5.78
N CYS A 115 -5.43 20.50 6.73
CA CYS A 115 -5.11 20.13 8.11
C CYS A 115 -6.24 19.35 8.84
N GLU A 116 -7.50 19.70 8.60
CA GLU A 116 -8.64 19.01 9.23
C GLU A 116 -8.74 17.55 8.76
N LEU A 117 -8.59 17.32 7.45
CA LEU A 117 -8.61 15.98 6.87
C LEU A 117 -7.38 15.17 7.31
N SER A 118 -6.20 15.79 7.32
CA SER A 118 -4.99 15.15 7.84
C SER A 118 -5.18 14.70 9.30
N THR A 119 -5.69 15.58 10.15
CA THR A 119 -5.98 15.27 11.57
C THR A 119 -6.99 14.14 11.71
N LYS A 120 -8.04 14.12 10.87
CA LYS A 120 -9.03 13.05 10.85
C LYS A 120 -8.38 11.69 10.55
N TRP A 121 -7.57 11.61 9.49
CA TRP A 121 -6.90 10.37 9.10
C TRP A 121 -5.82 9.94 10.10
N GLY A 122 -5.11 10.89 10.71
CA GLY A 122 -4.18 10.60 11.81
C GLY A 122 -4.88 10.00 13.05
N LYS A 123 -6.07 10.50 13.41
CA LYS A 123 -6.87 9.90 14.50
C LYS A 123 -7.35 8.49 14.16
N ILE A 124 -7.74 8.24 12.91
CA ILE A 124 -8.12 6.90 12.43
C ILE A 124 -6.92 5.95 12.55
N ALA A 125 -5.76 6.34 12.01
CA ALA A 125 -4.53 5.56 12.09
C ALA A 125 -4.15 5.23 13.54
N LEU A 126 -4.19 6.23 14.44
CA LEU A 126 -3.88 6.02 15.86
C LEU A 126 -4.83 5.02 16.54
N LYS A 127 -6.13 5.06 16.19
CA LYS A 127 -7.11 4.11 16.73
C LYS A 127 -6.77 2.68 16.28
N ILE A 128 -6.56 2.46 14.99
CA ILE A 128 -6.23 1.15 14.43
C ILE A 128 -4.91 0.63 15.01
N ALA A 129 -3.88 1.48 15.13
CA ALA A 129 -2.61 1.09 15.71
C ALA A 129 -2.73 0.60 17.17
N LYS A 130 -3.64 1.20 17.95
CA LYS A 130 -3.94 0.73 19.32
C LYS A 130 -4.67 -0.61 19.32
N GLU A 131 -5.59 -0.81 18.38
CA GLU A 131 -6.32 -2.07 18.22
C GLU A 131 -5.36 -3.21 17.87
N ILE A 132 -4.49 -3.02 16.87
CA ILE A 132 -3.45 -3.99 16.48
C ILE A 132 -2.50 -4.28 17.65
N LYS A 133 -2.05 -3.27 18.40
CA LYS A 133 -1.13 -3.47 19.53
C LYS A 133 -1.77 -4.24 20.69
N ASN A 134 -3.07 -4.07 20.90
CA ASN A 134 -3.79 -4.75 21.98
C ASN A 134 -4.21 -6.18 21.58
N ASP A 135 -4.13 -6.51 20.29
CA ASP A 135 -4.39 -7.85 19.79
C ASP A 135 -3.19 -8.75 20.13
N LYS A 136 -3.34 -9.54 21.20
CA LYS A 136 -2.28 -10.35 21.85
C LYS A 136 -1.83 -11.58 21.03
N PHE A 137 -1.97 -11.57 19.71
CA PHE A 137 -1.61 -12.68 18.82
C PHE A 137 -0.41 -12.38 17.91
N PHE A 138 0.50 -11.49 18.33
CA PHE A 138 1.85 -11.36 17.81
C PHE A 138 2.89 -11.57 18.91
#